data_AF-X0YN67-F1
#
_entry.id   AF-X0YN67-F1
#
_cell.length_a   1.000
_cell.length_b   1.000
_cell.length_c   1.000
_cell.angle_alpha   90.00
_cell.angle_beta   90.00
_cell.angle_gamma   90.00
#
_symmetry.space_group_name_H-M   'P 1'
#
loop_
_entity.id
_entity.type
_entity.pdbx_description
1 polymer ?
#
loop_
_entity_poly.entity_id
_entity_poly.type
_entity_poly.pdbx_seq_one_letter_code
_entity_poly.pdbx_strand_id
1 'polypeptide(L)'
;KIRASADAEEKRILSEAYKEAEKTKGEGDGEAMRIYAEAYKQGPDFYEFIRKLESYRKFLDENTTVILSSDSELLDLLSREDLRKQK
;
A
#
# COMPACT_ATOMS: atom_id res chain seq x y z
N LYS A 1 42.64 29.62 -6.55
CA LYS A 1 41.87 29.36 -7.80
C LYS A 1 41.41 27.90 -7.91
N ILE A 2 42.30 26.90 -7.77
CA ILE A 2 41.92 25.48 -7.90
C ILE A 2 40.91 25.02 -6.82
N ARG A 3 41.13 25.37 -5.54
CA ARG A 3 40.19 25.03 -4.44
C ARG A 3 38.76 25.55 -4.67
N ALA A 4 38.60 26.85 -4.92
CA ALA A 4 37.29 27.44 -5.17
C ALA A 4 36.54 26.81 -6.36
N SER A 5 37.27 26.35 -7.38
CA SER A 5 36.67 25.63 -8.51
C SER A 5 36.24 24.21 -8.13
N ALA A 6 37.02 23.52 -7.29
CA ALA A 6 36.68 22.20 -6.78
C ALA A 6 35.47 22.25 -5.83
N ASP A 7 35.42 23.23 -4.94
CA ASP A 7 34.29 23.42 -4.00
C ASP A 7 32.98 23.73 -4.75
N ALA A 8 33.06 24.51 -5.83
CA ALA A 8 31.91 24.81 -6.69
C ALA A 8 31.41 23.56 -7.44
N GLU A 9 32.34 22.74 -7.93
CA GLU A 9 32.03 21.51 -8.66
C GLU A 9 31.44 20.44 -7.73
N GLU A 10 31.98 20.28 -6.52
CA GLU A 10 31.41 19.42 -5.49
C GLU A 10 29.96 19.80 -5.19
N LYS A 11 29.71 21.09 -4.94
CA LYS A 11 28.36 21.59 -4.65
C LYS A 11 27.40 21.36 -5.81
N ARG A 12 27.86 21.49 -7.06
CA ARG A 12 27.07 21.22 -8.26
C ARG A 12 26.68 19.75 -8.33
N ILE A 13 27.65 18.85 -8.18
CA ILE A 13 27.43 17.39 -8.21
C ILE A 13 26.43 16.97 -7.12
N LEU A 14 26.62 17.45 -5.89
CA LEU A 14 25.72 17.15 -4.78
C LEU A 14 24.29 17.66 -5.03
N SER A 15 24.16 18.87 -5.59
CA SER A 15 22.85 19.45 -5.90
C SER A 15 22.14 18.68 -7.02
N GLU A 16 22.87 18.25 -8.04
CA GLU A 16 22.33 17.42 -9.13
C GLU A 16 21.91 16.04 -8.63
N ALA A 17 22.74 15.39 -7.81
CA ALA A 17 22.41 14.11 -7.19
C ALA A 17 21.16 14.21 -6.31
N TYR A 18 21.06 15.28 -5.50
CA TYR A 18 19.89 15.51 -4.65
C TYR A 18 18.62 15.74 -5.48
N LYS A 19 18.71 16.54 -6.54
CA LYS A 19 17.59 16.77 -7.46
C LYS A 19 17.11 15.47 -8.11
N GLU A 20 18.02 14.63 -8.58
CA GLU A 20 17.67 13.37 -9.24
C GLU A 20 17.05 12.38 -8.24
N ALA A 21 17.55 12.34 -7.01
CA ALA A 21 16.97 11.53 -5.94
C ALA A 21 15.54 11.95 -5.61
N GLU A 22 15.29 13.25 -5.41
CA GLU A 22 13.94 13.77 -5.14
C GLU A 22 12.98 13.53 -6.31
N LYS A 23 13.46 13.67 -7.55
CA LYS A 23 12.68 13.35 -8.74
C LYS A 23 12.28 11.88 -8.78
N THR A 24 13.24 10.98 -8.61
CA THR A 24 13.02 9.52 -8.62
C THR A 24 12.04 9.11 -7.52
N LYS A 25 12.19 9.69 -6.33
CA LYS A 25 11.28 9.47 -5.22
C LYS A 25 9.87 9.98 -5.53
N GLY A 26 9.74 11.19 -6.07
CA GLY A 26 8.45 11.76 -6.45
C GLY A 26 7.73 10.95 -7.53
N GLU A 27 8.46 10.41 -8.52
CA GLU A 27 7.91 9.50 -9.52
C GLU A 27 7.41 8.19 -8.90
N GLY A 28 8.18 7.61 -7.98
CA GLY A 28 7.80 6.41 -7.23
C GLY A 28 6.56 6.63 -6.35
N ASP A 29 6.52 7.72 -5.60
CA ASP A 29 5.37 8.08 -4.76
C ASP A 29 4.12 8.32 -5.63
N GLY A 30 4.26 9.00 -6.77
CA GLY A 30 3.19 9.21 -7.73
C GLY A 30 2.64 7.91 -8.31
N GLU A 31 3.52 6.98 -8.71
CA GLU A 31 3.12 5.68 -9.24
C GLU A 31 2.44 4.82 -8.17
N ALA A 32 2.95 4.82 -6.93
CA ALA A 32 2.31 4.13 -5.82
C ALA A 32 0.89 4.68 -5.59
N MET A 33 0.71 6.00 -5.52
CA MET A 33 -0.60 6.63 -5.37
C MET A 33 -1.54 6.28 -6.54
N ARG A 34 -1.01 6.22 -7.76
CA ARG A 34 -1.78 5.82 -8.95
C ARG A 34 -2.28 4.38 -8.84
N ILE A 35 -1.40 3.44 -8.47
CA ILE A 35 -1.73 2.02 -8.27
C ILE A 35 -2.76 1.88 -7.14
N TYR A 36 -2.58 2.59 -6.02
CA TYR A 36 -3.58 2.61 -4.95
C TYR A 36 -4.93 3.11 -5.47
N ALA A 37 -4.96 4.29 -6.10
CA ALA A 37 -6.20 4.85 -6.64
C ALA A 37 -6.87 3.92 -7.67
N GLU A 38 -6.09 3.22 -8.49
CA GLU A 38 -6.59 2.24 -9.45
C GLU A 38 -7.15 1.00 -8.75
N ALA A 39 -6.44 0.45 -7.77
CA ALA A 39 -6.93 -0.67 -6.95
C ALA A 39 -8.21 -0.31 -6.19
N TYR A 40 -8.32 0.92 -5.68
CA TYR A 40 -9.56 1.44 -5.07
C TYR A 40 -10.69 1.58 -6.10
N LYS A 41 -10.39 1.88 -7.36
CA LYS A 41 -11.38 1.96 -8.45
C LYS A 41 -11.84 0.61 -8.98
N GLN A 42 -11.04 -0.47 -8.81
CA GLN A 42 -11.40 -1.81 -9.27
C GLN A 42 -12.61 -2.41 -8.53
N GLY A 43 -13.09 -1.79 -7.45
CA GLY A 43 -14.46 -1.96 -7.00
C GLY A 43 -14.63 -1.80 -5.48
N PRO A 44 -15.83 -1.42 -5.02
CA PRO A 44 -16.21 -1.44 -3.60
C PRO A 44 -15.85 -2.77 -2.93
N ASP A 45 -16.02 -3.88 -3.67
CA ASP A 45 -15.77 -5.24 -3.23
C ASP A 45 -14.32 -5.47 -2.77
N PHE A 46 -13.32 -4.86 -3.41
CA PHE A 46 -11.92 -5.00 -2.99
C PHE A 46 -11.62 -4.21 -1.71
N TYR A 47 -12.19 -3.00 -1.60
CA TYR A 47 -12.11 -2.22 -0.37
C TYR A 47 -12.80 -2.93 0.79
N GLU A 48 -14.01 -3.45 0.58
CA GLU A 48 -14.75 -4.23 1.57
C GLU A 48 -13.97 -5.48 1.98
N PHE A 49 -13.35 -6.19 1.03
CA PHE A 49 -12.48 -7.34 1.28
C PHE A 49 -11.29 -6.98 2.18
N ILE A 50 -10.53 -5.93 1.84
CA ILE A 50 -9.37 -5.49 2.64
C ILE A 50 -9.80 -5.02 4.04
N ARG A 51 -10.92 -4.28 4.14
CA ARG A 51 -11.48 -3.83 5.42
C ARG A 51 -11.95 -4.99 6.31
N LYS A 52 -12.56 -6.03 5.72
CA LYS A 52 -12.93 -7.27 6.43
C LYS A 52 -11.67 -7.99 6.94
N LEU A 53 -10.63 -8.12 6.11
CA LEU A 53 -9.34 -8.72 6.52
C LEU A 53 -8.60 -7.94 7.61
N GLU A 54 -8.58 -6.61 7.54
CA GLU A 54 -8.01 -5.77 8.60
C GLU A 54 -8.74 -5.96 9.93
N SER A 55 -10.06 -6.09 9.87
CA SER A 55 -10.88 -6.34 11.05
C SER A 55 -10.49 -7.68 11.67
N TYR A 56 -10.37 -8.73 10.86
CA TYR A 56 -9.91 -10.06 11.31
C TYR A 56 -8.57 -9.99 12.04
N ARG A 57 -7.57 -9.28 11.46
CA ARG A 57 -6.25 -9.12 12.09
C ARG A 57 -6.28 -8.41 13.44
N LYS A 58 -7.27 -7.54 13.69
CA LYS A 58 -7.35 -6.79 14.95
C LYS A 58 -7.86 -7.62 16.13
N PHE A 59 -8.72 -8.61 15.88
CA PHE A 59 -9.32 -9.41 16.94
C PHE A 59 -8.87 -10.87 16.94
N LEU A 60 -8.28 -11.39 15.86
CA LEU A 60 -7.70 -12.73 15.80
C LEU A 60 -6.21 -12.67 16.18
N ASP A 61 -5.94 -12.93 17.44
CA ASP A 61 -4.60 -13.29 17.95
C ASP A 61 -4.50 -14.82 18.15
N GLU A 62 -3.29 -15.37 18.29
CA GLU A 62 -3.03 -16.82 18.46
C GLU A 62 -3.77 -17.44 19.66
N ASN A 63 -4.14 -16.63 20.65
CA ASN A 63 -4.86 -17.04 21.86
C ASN A 63 -6.38 -16.73 21.82
N THR A 64 -6.91 -16.26 20.69
CA THR A 64 -8.33 -15.88 20.59
C THR A 64 -9.16 -17.03 20.03
N THR A 65 -10.12 -17.51 20.84
CA THR A 65 -11.19 -18.39 20.35
C THR A 65 -12.43 -17.55 20.05
N VAL A 66 -12.82 -17.47 18.78
CA VAL A 66 -14.01 -16.73 18.34
C VAL A 66 -15.17 -17.70 18.15
N ILE A 67 -16.31 -17.44 18.81
CA ILE A 67 -17.56 -18.17 18.62
C ILE A 67 -18.45 -17.31 17.72
N LEU A 68 -18.68 -17.79 16.50
CA LEU A 68 -19.51 -17.11 15.50
C LEU A 68 -20.77 -17.92 15.24
N SER A 69 -21.90 -17.24 15.12
CA SER A 69 -23.13 -17.83 14.62
C SER A 69 -23.02 -18.10 13.11
N SER A 70 -23.73 -19.11 12.62
CA SER A 70 -23.65 -19.53 11.21
C SER A 70 -24.17 -18.50 10.20
N ASP A 71 -24.90 -17.49 10.67
CA ASP A 71 -25.44 -16.35 9.94
C ASP A 71 -24.60 -15.07 10.10
N SER A 72 -23.43 -15.16 10.74
CA SER A 72 -22.55 -14.02 10.94
C SER A 72 -21.96 -13.54 9.61
N GLU A 73 -22.15 -12.25 9.27
CA GLU A 73 -21.49 -11.57 8.14
C GLU A 73 -19.95 -11.68 8.19
N LEU A 74 -19.41 -11.99 9.38
CA LEU A 74 -17.99 -12.24 9.60
C LEU A 74 -17.54 -13.58 9.02
N LEU A 75 -18.43 -14.52 8.74
CA LEU A 75 -18.09 -15.78 8.07
C LEU A 75 -18.15 -15.66 6.55
N ASP A 76 -18.83 -14.66 5.98
CA ASP A 76 -19.05 -14.54 4.54
C ASP A 76 -17.75 -14.69 3.74
N LEU A 77 -16.68 -14.02 4.19
CA LEU A 77 -15.38 -14.06 3.52
C LEU A 77 -14.65 -15.42 3.65
N LEU A 78 -14.85 -16.11 4.76
CA LEU A 78 -14.26 -17.43 5.04
C LEU A 78 -15.13 -18.57 4.48
N SER A 79 -16.37 -18.25 4.12
CA SER A 79 -17.31 -19.16 3.49
C SER A 79 -16.97 -19.30 2.00
N ARG A 80 -17.19 -20.49 1.46
CA ARG A 80 -16.88 -20.83 0.06
C ARG A 80 -17.76 -20.10 -0.97
N GLU A 81 -18.70 -19.25 -0.55
CA GLU A 81 -19.67 -18.62 -1.45
C GLU A 81 -19.11 -17.42 -2.22
N ASP A 82 -18.21 -16.63 -1.62
CA ASP A 82 -17.65 -15.43 -2.28
C ASP A 82 -16.70 -15.77 -3.45
N LEU A 83 -15.99 -16.91 -3.39
CA LEU A 83 -15.09 -17.36 -4.47
C LEU A 83 -15.81 -17.87 -5.73
N ARG A 84 -17.15 -18.04 -5.67
CA ARG A 84 -17.96 -18.55 -6.81
C ARG A 84 -18.63 -17.45 -7.61
N LYS A 85 -18.76 -16.23 -7.09
CA LYS A 85 -19.44 -15.12 -7.77
C LYS A 85 -18.58 -14.39 -8.82
N GLN A 86 -17.31 -14.77 -8.98
CA GLN A 86 -16.39 -14.22 -9.99
C GLN A 86 -16.18 -15.12 -11.23
N LYS A 87 -17.10 -16.04 -11.53
CA LYS A 87 -17.13 -16.79 -12.80
C LYS A 87 -18.32 -16.43 -13.65
#